data_AF-I3XSE5-F1
#
_entry.id   AF-I3XSE5-F1
#
_cell.length_a   1.000
_cell.length_b   1.000
_cell.length_c   1.000
_cell.angle_alpha   90.00
_cell.angle_beta   90.00
_cell.angle_gamma   90.00
#
_symmetry.space_group_name_H-M   'P 1'
#
loop_
_entity.id
_entity.type
_entity.pdbx_description
1 polymer ?
#
loop_
_entity_poly.entity_id
_entity_poly.type
_entity_poly.pdbx_seq_one_letter_code
_entity_poly.pdbx_strand_id
1 'polypeptide(L)' 'MKHVKKLLRENAKRIEPLKSLLKILEEKKKIRVEEFTDVLSRFYYLHLEEAKNNVLQWGAFLGLFKMDAEDEYVVMLH' A
#
# COMPACT_ATOMS: atom_id res chain seq x y z
N MET A 1 -25.28 7.46 -5.57
CA MET A 1 -24.10 7.72 -6.42
C MET A 1 -22.94 6.89 -5.88
N LYS A 2 -22.34 5.96 -6.65
CA LYS A 2 -21.13 5.26 -6.19
C LYS A 2 -19.98 6.28 -6.22
N HIS A 3 -19.41 6.63 -5.07
CA HIS A 3 -18.27 7.55 -5.01
C HIS A 3 -17.07 6.92 -5.72
N VAL A 4 -16.42 7.67 -6.63
CA VAL A 4 -15.26 7.19 -7.41
C VAL A 4 -14.18 6.59 -6.49
N LYS A 5 -13.91 7.23 -5.34
CA LYS A 5 -12.98 6.74 -4.32
C LYS A 5 -13.33 5.34 -3.80
N LYS A 6 -14.62 5.03 -3.63
CA LYS A 6 -15.08 3.70 -3.20
C LYS A 6 -14.78 2.65 -4.27
N LEU A 7 -15.08 2.96 -5.52
CA LEU A 7 -14.77 2.07 -6.65
C LEU A 7 -13.26 1.82 -6.78
N LEU A 8 -12.44 2.86 -6.65
CA LEU A 8 -10.98 2.71 -6.67
C LEU A 8 -10.48 1.84 -5.52
N ARG A 9 -11.00 2.03 -4.30
CA ARG A 9 -10.65 1.21 -3.12
C ARG A 9 -11.00 -0.27 -3.35
N GLU A 10 -12.15 -0.56 -3.95
CA GLU A 10 -12.56 -1.94 -4.28
C GLU A 10 -11.67 -2.58 -5.34
N ASN A 11 -11.22 -1.80 -6.34
CA ASN A 11 -10.32 -2.28 -7.39
C ASN A 11 -8.86 -2.43 -6.93
N ALA A 12 -8.40 -1.59 -6.00
CA ALA A 12 -7.06 -1.68 -5.41
C ALA A 12 -6.76 -3.06 -4.81
N LYS A 13 -7.79 -3.74 -4.26
CA LYS A 13 -7.68 -5.11 -3.72
C LYS A 13 -7.44 -6.19 -4.77
N ARG A 14 -7.48 -5.84 -6.06
CA ARG A 14 -7.40 -6.79 -7.18
C ARG A 14 -6.15 -6.60 -8.05
N ILE A 15 -5.40 -5.52 -7.85
CA ILE A 15 -4.24 -5.16 -8.66
C ILE A 15 -2.96 -5.29 -7.84
N GLU A 16 -1.87 -5.74 -8.47
CA GLU A 16 -0.56 -5.76 -7.85
C GLU A 16 0.12 -4.38 -7.97
N PRO A 17 0.96 -3.99 -7.00
CA PRO A 17 1.35 -4.73 -5.79
C PRO A 17 0.38 -4.58 -4.60
N LEU A 18 -0.65 -3.73 -4.74
CA LEU A 18 -1.56 -3.38 -3.64
C LEU A 18 -2.25 -4.60 -3.05
N LYS A 19 -2.70 -5.53 -3.88
CA LYS A 19 -3.31 -6.79 -3.43
C LYS A 19 -2.38 -7.58 -2.50
N SER A 20 -1.14 -7.83 -2.91
CA SER A 20 -0.16 -8.56 -2.09
C SER A 20 0.14 -7.83 -0.79
N LEU A 21 0.33 -6.52 -0.87
CA LEU A 21 0.61 -5.69 0.31
C LEU A 21 -0.56 -5.67 1.30
N LEU A 22 -1.79 -5.51 0.80
CA LEU A 22 -2.99 -5.50 1.64
C LEU A 22 -3.19 -6.83 2.34
N LYS A 23 -2.91 -7.97 1.69
CA LYS A 23 -2.98 -9.27 2.34
C LYS A 23 -2.03 -9.36 3.55
N ILE A 24 -0.79 -8.92 3.38
CA ILE A 24 0.20 -8.90 4.47
C ILE A 24 -0.24 -7.96 5.60
N LEU A 25 -0.74 -6.78 5.25
CA LEU A 25 -1.23 -5.79 6.23
C LEU A 25 -2.52 -6.23 6.93
N GLU A 26 -3.40 -6.97 6.26
CA GLU A 26 -4.61 -7.53 6.87
C GLU A 26 -4.25 -8.56 7.95
N GLU A 27 -3.18 -9.34 7.74
CA GLU A 27 -2.64 -10.32 8.69
C GLU A 27 -1.84 -9.66 9.83
N LYS A 28 -0.88 -8.78 9.52
CA LYS A 28 0.07 -8.22 10.49
C LYS A 28 -0.36 -6.90 11.13
N LYS A 29 -1.34 -6.20 10.55
CA LYS A 29 -1.81 -4.84 10.88
C LYS A 29 -0.77 -3.72 10.69
N LYS A 30 0.52 -4.03 10.80
CA LYS A 30 1.65 -3.16 10.48
C LYS A 30 2.84 -3.97 9.97
N ILE A 31 3.64 -3.37 9.11
CA ILE A 31 4.93 -3.90 8.65
C ILE A 31 5.99 -2.81 8.69
N ARG A 32 7.26 -3.19 8.76
CA ARG A 32 8.36 -2.23 8.64
C ARG A 32 8.47 -1.70 7.21
N VAL A 33 9.04 -0.51 7.03
CA VAL A 33 9.27 0.08 5.70
C VAL A 33 10.19 -0.79 4.83
N GLU A 34 11.14 -1.53 5.42
CA GLU A 34 11.97 -2.47 4.65
C GLU A 34 11.12 -3.62 4.10
N GLU A 35 10.22 -4.18 4.91
CA GLU A 35 9.32 -5.25 4.45
C GLU A 35 8.35 -4.75 3.38
N PHE A 36 7.85 -3.51 3.50
CA PHE A 36 7.07 -2.86 2.46
C PHE A 36 7.88 -2.74 1.15
N THR A 37 9.13 -2.30 1.24
CA THR A 37 10.04 -2.16 0.09
C THR A 37 10.33 -3.52 -0.56
N ASP A 38 10.52 -4.57 0.23
CA ASP A 38 10.73 -5.95 -0.23
C ASP A 38 9.51 -6.56 -0.94
N VAL A 39 8.30 -6.10 -0.61
CA VAL A 39 7.09 -6.48 -1.35
C VAL A 39 7.08 -5.80 -2.70
N LEU A 40 7.38 -4.49 -2.75
CA LEU A 40 7.35 -3.70 -3.98
C LEU A 40 8.44 -4.11 -4.99
N SER A 41 9.62 -4.47 -4.50
CA SER A 41 10.75 -4.88 -5.35
C SER A 41 10.47 -6.13 -6.20
N ARG A 42 9.47 -6.94 -5.81
CA ARG A 42 9.01 -8.11 -6.58
C ARG A 42 8.22 -7.73 -7.83
N PHE A 43 7.70 -6.51 -7.89
CA PHE A 43 6.85 -6.02 -8.99
C PHE A 43 7.51 -4.88 -9.78
N TYR A 44 8.39 -4.12 -9.12
CA TYR A 44 9.08 -2.97 -9.72
C TYR A 44 10.59 -3.16 -9.68
N TYR A 45 11.13 -3.65 -10.81
CA TYR A 45 12.57 -3.84 -11.01
C TYR A 45 13.31 -2.53 -11.31
N LEU A 46 12.62 -1.56 -11.91
CA LEU A 46 13.12 -0.22 -12.21
C LEU A 46 12.26 0.80 -11.47
N HIS A 47 12.87 1.93 -11.10
CA HIS A 47 12.17 3.05 -10.45
C HIS A 47 11.45 2.66 -9.13
N LEU A 48 12.01 1.72 -8.36
CA LEU A 48 11.42 1.23 -7.12
C LEU A 48 11.09 2.35 -6.13
N GLU A 49 11.98 3.35 -6.00
CA GLU A 49 11.76 4.50 -5.11
C GLU A 49 10.55 5.36 -5.53
N GLU A 50 10.37 5.57 -6.84
CA GLU A 50 9.21 6.29 -7.35
C GLU A 50 7.92 5.48 -7.14
N ALA A 51 7.98 4.18 -7.43
CA ALA A 51 6.87 3.26 -7.18
C ALA A 51 6.47 3.22 -5.70
N LYS A 52 7.46 3.23 -4.79
CA LYS A 52 7.28 3.29 -3.34
C LYS A 52 6.46 4.50 -2.92
N ASN A 53 6.86 5.68 -3.38
CA ASN A 53 6.16 6.94 -3.09
C ASN A 53 4.73 6.93 -3.64
N ASN A 54 4.56 6.48 -4.88
CA ASN A 54 3.24 6.40 -5.51
C ASN A 54 2.31 5.43 -4.76
N VAL A 55 2.80 4.24 -4.41
CA VAL A 55 2.00 3.24 -3.68
C VAL A 55 1.61 3.76 -2.29
N LEU A 56 2.51 4.45 -1.57
CA LEU A 56 2.20 5.09 -0.29
C LEU A 56 1.11 6.15 -0.45
N GLN A 57 1.26 7.05 -1.43
CA GLN A 57 0.29 8.10 -1.69
C GLN A 57 -1.08 7.55 -2.06
N TRP A 58 -1.16 6.55 -2.94
CA TRP A 58 -2.41 5.89 -3.30
C TRP A 58 -3.02 5.11 -2.14
N GLY A 59 -2.19 4.40 -1.36
CA GLY A 59 -2.63 3.69 -0.16
C GLY A 59 -3.29 4.63 0.85
N ALA A 60 -2.63 5.76 1.13
CA ALA A 60 -3.14 6.79 2.04
C ALA A 60 -4.39 7.48 1.47
N PHE A 61 -4.36 7.88 0.20
CA PHE A 61 -5.49 8.52 -0.48
C PHE A 61 -6.74 7.63 -0.43
N LEU A 62 -6.61 6.34 -0.72
CA LEU A 62 -7.72 5.38 -0.69
C LEU A 62 -8.13 4.98 0.74
N GLY A 63 -7.37 5.40 1.75
CA GLY A 63 -7.59 5.07 3.16
C GLY A 63 -7.38 3.58 3.43
N LEU A 64 -6.39 2.98 2.79
CA LEU A 64 -6.04 1.56 2.87
C LEU A 64 -4.94 1.30 3.91
N PHE A 65 -3.91 2.12 3.89
CA PHE A 65 -2.79 2.09 4.81
C PHE A 65 -2.08 3.44 4.79
N LYS A 66 -1.22 3.70 5.76
CA LYS A 66 -0.37 4.88 5.81
C LYS A 66 0.99 4.55 6.40
N MET A 67 1.96 5.41 6.13
CA MET A 67 3.18 5.46 6.93
C MET A 67 2.87 6.05 8.31
N ASP A 68 3.55 5.59 9.35
CA ASP A 68 3.46 6.17 10.67
C ASP A 68 4.27 7.46 10.78
N ALA A 69 4.28 8.10 11.95
CA ALA A 69 4.87 9.43 12.11
C ALA A 69 6.40 9.43 12.16
N GLU A 70 7.01 8.26 12.38
CA GLU A 70 8.45 8.08 12.48
C GLU A 70 9.06 7.52 11.18
N ASP A 71 8.22 7.33 10.14
CA ASP A 71 8.60 6.74 8.86
C ASP A 71 9.22 5.33 8.98
N GLU A 72 8.88 4.60 10.04
CA GLU A 72 9.41 3.26 10.33
C GLU A 72 8.44 2.15 9.91
N TYR A 73 7.14 2.43 9.93
CA TYR A 73 6.10 1.43 9.71
C TYR A 73 5.05 1.87 8.70
N VAL A 74 4.60 0.90 7.89
CA VAL A 74 3.35 0.99 7.13
C VAL A 74 2.25 0.29 7.91
N VAL A 75 1.17 1.02 8.21
CA VAL A 75 0.08 0.62 9.11
C VAL A 75 -1.23 0.57 8.35
N MET A 76 -1.98 -0.52 8.52
CA MET A 76 -3.29 -0.72 7.91
C MET A 76 -4.30 0.32 8.42
N LEU A 77 -5.11 0.86 7.50
CA LEU A 77 -6.22 1.75 7.81
C LEU A 77 -7.54 1.04 7.50
N HIS A 78 -8.18 0.50 8.54
CA HIS A 78 -9.47 -0.20 8.51
C HIS A 78 -9.57 -1.36 7.50
#